data_AF-A0A4Q0ZSB5-F1
#
_entry.id   AF-A0A4Q0ZSB5-F1
#
_cell.length_a   1.000
_cell.length_b   1.000
_cell.length_c   1.000
_cell.angle_alpha   90.00
_cell.angle_beta   90.00
_cell.angle_gamma   90.00
#
_symmetry.space_group_name_H-M   'P 1'
#
loop_
_entity.id
_entity.type
_entity.pdbx_description
1 polymer ?
#
loop_
_entity_poly.entity_id
_entity_poly.type
_entity_poly.pdbx_seq_one_letter_code
_entity_poly.pdbx_strand_id
1 'polypeptide(L)'
;MKHILKQLNQKPIAYYPVYREITGSTTGGILLSQLMYWFSKKDKIFKTDKEIMEETFLTRKELENAKKLIKKLDFITVSREGLPAKTYYEIDWNEMLSSLHHWGKLEKPKGENTTPPKVKTLLPQTGKHSIYTENTTENTTESITPSSIISFYKSNISSKNQDIQEPSSFNQISLRKDDFEKIMKGLENYAKYISSTGRKPEQLFFFIRNRIYLDYQEEQVAVKGKNEAIVPADLVGKRFCIDGEDIEFQEDGYLKIAKDWKVTNAENVQQLVNLVRGA
;
A
#
# COMPACT_ATOMS: atom_id res chain seq x y z
N MET A 1 -4.51 23.62 23.81
CA MET A 1 -4.47 22.20 24.23
C MET A 1 -4.44 21.21 23.05
N LYS A 2 -5.41 21.24 22.10
CA LYS A 2 -5.43 20.34 20.92
C LYS A 2 -4.16 20.39 20.05
N HIS A 3 -3.56 21.57 19.88
CA HIS A 3 -2.33 21.74 19.09
C HIS A 3 -1.13 21.03 19.72
N ILE A 4 -0.96 21.14 21.04
CA ILE A 4 0.11 20.48 21.80
C ILE A 4 -0.03 18.95 21.71
N LEU A 5 -1.25 18.43 21.85
CA LEU A 5 -1.52 16.99 21.72
C LEU A 5 -1.18 16.46 20.31
N LYS A 6 -1.44 17.25 19.26
CA LYS A 6 -1.04 16.90 17.88
C LYS A 6 0.47 16.95 17.66
N GLN A 7 1.20 17.78 18.41
CA GLN A 7 2.66 17.85 18.35
C GLN A 7 3.34 16.61 18.92
N LEU A 8 2.71 15.93 19.89
CA LEU A 8 3.23 14.68 20.46
C LEU A 8 3.33 13.55 19.42
N ASN A 9 2.54 13.61 18.34
CA ASN A 9 2.48 12.58 17.31
C ASN A 9 3.40 12.84 16.10
N GLN A 10 4.25 13.88 16.12
CA GLN A 10 5.03 14.29 14.95
C GLN A 10 6.28 13.43 14.68
N LYS A 11 6.73 12.64 15.65
CA LYS A 11 7.92 11.78 15.52
C LYS A 11 7.59 10.33 15.90
N PRO A 12 6.72 9.65 15.15
CA PRO A 12 6.40 8.25 15.42
C PRO A 12 7.63 7.38 15.14
N ILE A 13 7.79 6.32 15.95
CA ILE A 13 8.77 5.27 15.71
C ILE A 13 8.08 4.16 14.93
N ALA A 14 8.64 3.81 13.78
CA ALA A 14 8.13 2.71 12.98
C ALA A 14 8.41 1.38 13.70
N TYR A 15 7.36 0.59 13.92
CA TYR A 15 7.45 -0.75 14.47
C TYR A 15 6.83 -1.75 13.48
N TYR A 16 7.66 -2.65 12.95
CA TYR A 16 7.20 -3.68 12.02
C TYR A 16 7.11 -5.03 12.75
N PRO A 17 5.91 -5.65 12.88
CA PRO A 17 5.74 -6.92 13.56
C PRO A 17 6.63 -8.04 13.03
N VAL A 18 6.86 -8.09 11.71
CA VAL A 18 7.75 -9.06 11.07
C VAL A 18 9.17 -9.03 11.63
N TYR A 19 9.70 -7.85 11.96
CA TYR A 19 11.03 -7.72 12.55
C TYR A 19 11.07 -8.16 14.02
N ARG A 20 9.95 -8.04 14.74
CA ARG A 20 9.81 -8.63 16.07
C ARG A 20 9.72 -10.15 16.01
N GLU A 21 9.08 -10.71 14.99
CA GLU A 21 9.05 -12.17 14.77
C GLU A 21 10.45 -12.71 14.44
N ILE A 22 11.17 -12.07 13.52
CA ILE A 22 12.55 -12.41 13.14
C ILE A 22 13.49 -12.37 14.35
N THR A 23 13.43 -11.31 15.14
CA THR A 23 14.33 -11.14 16.29
C THR A 23 13.85 -11.86 17.55
N GLY A 24 12.59 -12.31 17.58
CA GLY A 24 11.93 -12.91 18.74
C GLY A 24 11.69 -11.95 19.92
N SER A 25 11.89 -10.64 19.74
CA SER A 25 11.79 -9.66 20.83
C SER A 25 11.27 -8.31 20.31
N THR A 26 10.49 -7.61 21.14
CA THR A 26 10.03 -6.25 20.82
C THR A 26 11.18 -5.27 20.67
N THR A 27 12.17 -5.29 21.56
CA THR A 27 13.32 -4.39 21.51
C THR A 27 14.24 -4.69 20.32
N GLY A 28 14.38 -5.98 19.98
CA GLY A 28 15.06 -6.43 18.76
C GLY A 28 14.34 -5.94 17.51
N GLY A 29 13.01 -6.09 17.46
CA GLY A 29 12.18 -5.63 16.34
C GLY A 29 12.21 -4.12 16.15
N ILE A 30 12.22 -3.34 17.23
CA ILE A 30 12.37 -1.88 17.17
C ILE A 30 13.74 -1.51 16.59
N LEU A 31 14.83 -2.10 17.10
CA LEU A 31 16.17 -1.83 16.59
C LEU A 31 16.30 -2.22 15.12
N LEU A 32 15.81 -3.41 14.73
CA LEU A 32 15.84 -3.85 13.34
C LEU A 32 15.00 -2.93 12.44
N SER A 33 13.82 -2.50 12.89
CA SER A 33 12.99 -1.51 12.18
C SER A 33 13.79 -0.23 11.88
N GLN A 34 14.51 0.26 12.89
CA GLN A 34 15.32 1.47 12.76
C GLN A 34 16.55 1.26 11.85
N LEU A 35 17.22 0.11 11.95
CA LEU A 35 18.35 -0.21 11.07
C LEU A 35 17.90 -0.35 9.61
N MET A 36 16.76 -0.99 9.34
CA MET A 36 16.21 -1.11 7.99
C MET A 36 15.88 0.25 7.36
N TYR A 37 15.43 1.23 8.15
CA TYR A 37 15.27 2.61 7.66
C TYR A 37 16.61 3.24 7.26
N TRP A 38 17.70 2.95 7.97
CA TRP A 38 19.03 3.41 7.59
C TRP A 38 19.57 2.66 6.37
N PHE A 39 19.34 1.35 6.29
CA PHE A 39 19.70 0.50 5.15
C PHE A 39 18.98 0.90 3.87
N SER A 40 17.76 1.43 3.97
CA SER A 40 17.07 2.00 2.79
C SER A 40 17.79 3.21 2.19
N LYS A 41 18.81 3.75 2.86
CA LYS A 41 19.62 4.88 2.37
C LYS A 41 21.03 4.46 1.99
N LYS A 42 21.63 3.53 2.75
CA LYS A 42 22.99 3.00 2.54
C LYS A 42 23.10 1.60 3.14
N ASP A 43 23.70 0.67 2.41
CA ASP A 43 23.87 -0.72 2.87
C ASP A 43 24.78 -0.86 4.09
N LYS A 44 25.74 0.07 4.25
CA LYS A 44 26.63 0.17 5.41
C LYS A 44 26.49 1.52 6.08
N ILE A 45 26.17 1.52 7.39
CA ILE A 45 25.98 2.73 8.20
C ILE A 45 26.75 2.67 9.51
N PHE A 46 27.24 3.82 9.96
CA PHE A 46 27.78 3.97 11.31
C PHE A 46 26.75 4.67 12.20
N LYS A 47 26.58 4.16 13.42
CA LYS A 47 25.80 4.81 14.47
C LYS A 47 26.38 4.54 15.85
N THR A 48 26.42 5.57 16.68
CA THR A 48 26.74 5.45 18.09
C THR A 48 25.55 4.88 18.87
N ASP A 49 25.84 4.27 20.02
CA ASP A 49 24.77 3.76 20.88
C ASP A 49 23.86 4.90 21.37
N LYS A 50 24.41 6.09 21.59
CA LYS A 50 23.65 7.30 21.94
C LYS A 50 22.67 7.70 20.84
N GLU A 51 23.09 7.76 19.59
CA GLU A 51 22.21 8.10 18.47
C GLU A 51 21.08 7.08 18.31
N ILE A 52 21.38 5.78 18.40
CA ILE A 52 20.35 4.74 18.32
C ILE A 52 19.37 4.85 19.50
N MET A 53 19.85 5.12 20.72
CA MET A 53 18.98 5.32 21.89
C MET A 53 18.08 6.55 21.73
N GLU A 54 18.59 7.64 21.16
CA GLU A 54 17.80 8.86 20.88
C GLU A 54 16.73 8.61 19.80
N GLU A 55 17.04 7.78 18.80
CA GLU A 55 16.10 7.42 17.72
C GLU A 55 15.02 6.42 18.17
N THR A 56 15.39 5.43 18.99
CA THR A 56 14.53 4.29 19.34
C THR A 56 13.91 4.38 20.73
N PHE A 57 14.42 5.29 21.57
CA PHE A 57 14.08 5.42 22.99
C PHE A 57 14.33 4.14 23.83
N LEU A 58 15.16 3.22 23.32
CA LEU A 58 15.61 2.07 24.11
C LEU A 58 16.58 2.52 25.19
N THR A 59 16.45 1.94 26.38
CA THR A 59 17.47 2.06 27.43
C THR A 59 18.76 1.38 26.99
N ARG A 60 19.89 1.72 27.63
CA ARG A 60 21.19 1.08 27.34
C ARG A 60 21.11 -0.45 27.38
N LYS A 61 20.48 -1.00 28.42
CA LYS A 61 20.33 -2.45 28.61
C LYS A 61 19.47 -3.09 27.51
N GLU A 62 18.41 -2.43 27.10
CA GLU A 62 17.56 -2.90 26.00
C GLU A 62 18.28 -2.87 24.67
N LEU A 63 19.03 -1.79 24.39
CA LEU A 63 19.85 -1.68 23.19
C LEU A 63 20.94 -2.76 23.16
N GLU A 64 21.63 -3.01 24.27
CA GLU A 64 22.63 -4.08 24.35
C GLU A 64 22.03 -5.45 24.05
N ASN A 65 20.86 -5.75 24.61
CA ASN A 65 20.15 -7.00 24.32
C ASN A 65 19.67 -7.07 22.87
N ALA A 66 19.14 -5.97 22.33
CA ALA A 66 18.72 -5.90 20.94
C ALA A 66 19.92 -6.11 19.99
N LYS A 67 21.07 -5.47 20.24
CA LYS A 67 22.30 -5.67 19.46
C LYS A 67 22.79 -7.12 19.49
N LYS A 68 22.63 -7.83 20.62
CA LYS A 68 22.94 -9.27 20.70
C LYS A 68 22.02 -10.09 19.79
N LEU A 69 20.77 -9.69 19.61
CA LEU A 69 19.83 -10.34 18.68
C LEU A 69 20.17 -10.01 17.23
N ILE A 70 20.46 -8.74 16.92
CA ILE A 70 20.88 -8.31 15.57
C ILE A 70 22.12 -9.07 15.11
N LYS A 71 23.12 -9.24 15.99
CA LYS A 71 24.34 -10.01 15.70
C LYS A 71 24.11 -11.49 15.41
N LYS A 72 22.95 -12.03 15.75
CA LYS A 72 22.59 -13.44 15.45
C LYS A 72 21.93 -13.58 14.09
N LEU A 73 21.54 -12.47 13.46
CA LEU A 73 21.03 -12.47 12.10
C LEU A 73 22.22 -12.67 11.16
N ASP A 74 22.13 -13.67 10.32
CA ASP A 74 23.08 -14.00 9.26
C ASP A 74 23.22 -12.88 8.22
N PHE A 75 22.18 -12.09 8.02
CA PHE A 75 22.17 -11.00 7.04
C PHE A 75 22.60 -9.63 7.57
N ILE A 76 23.00 -9.50 8.84
CA ILE A 76 23.54 -8.23 9.38
C ILE A 76 24.90 -8.45 10.04
N THR A 77 25.90 -7.77 9.51
CA THR A 77 27.23 -7.70 10.13
C THR A 77 27.33 -6.47 11.04
N VAL A 78 27.80 -6.68 12.27
CA VAL A 78 28.05 -5.60 13.25
C VAL A 78 29.52 -5.54 13.61
N SER A 79 30.23 -4.53 13.11
CA SER A 79 31.67 -4.33 13.30
C SER A 79 31.98 -3.09 14.15
N ARG A 80 33.20 -3.01 14.70
CA ARG A 80 33.76 -1.81 15.33
C ARG A 80 34.94 -1.35 14.49
N GLU A 81 34.88 -0.15 13.95
CA GLU A 81 35.87 0.37 13.00
C GLU A 81 36.33 1.79 13.37
N GLY A 82 37.58 2.12 13.00
CA GLY A 82 38.15 3.47 13.11
C GLY A 82 38.66 3.87 14.51
N LEU A 83 39.19 5.10 14.59
CA LEU A 83 39.67 5.78 15.79
C LEU A 83 39.04 7.18 15.82
N PRO A 84 38.16 7.53 16.80
CA PRO A 84 37.61 6.66 17.84
C PRO A 84 36.67 5.57 17.26
N ALA A 85 36.61 4.41 17.92
CA ALA A 85 35.89 3.23 17.42
C ALA A 85 34.37 3.45 17.35
N LYS A 86 33.80 3.39 16.14
CA LYS A 86 32.35 3.49 15.88
C LYS A 86 31.75 2.12 15.60
N THR A 87 30.47 1.92 15.94
CA THR A 87 29.75 0.71 15.52
C THR A 87 29.27 0.90 14.09
N TYR A 88 29.62 -0.03 13.22
CA TYR A 88 29.06 -0.13 11.89
C TYR A 88 28.05 -1.28 11.84
N TYR A 89 27.00 -1.07 11.07
CA TYR A 89 26.00 -2.06 10.71
C TYR A 89 25.99 -2.16 9.19
N GLU A 90 26.03 -3.37 8.68
CA GLU A 90 26.09 -3.65 7.24
C GLU A 90 25.11 -4.77 6.93
N ILE A 91 24.25 -4.55 5.94
CA ILE A 91 23.25 -5.52 5.51
C ILE A 91 23.74 -6.29 4.28
N ASP A 92 23.53 -7.60 4.30
CA ASP A 92 23.60 -8.42 3.10
C ASP A 92 22.16 -8.73 2.64
N TRP A 93 21.75 -8.09 1.54
CA TRP A 93 20.40 -8.27 1.00
C TRP A 93 20.14 -9.68 0.48
N ASN A 94 21.16 -10.39 -0.01
CA ASN A 94 21.02 -11.75 -0.50
C ASN A 94 20.79 -12.73 0.65
N GLU A 95 21.54 -12.57 1.74
CA GLU A 95 21.35 -13.36 2.95
C GLU A 95 20.00 -13.03 3.61
N MET A 96 19.57 -11.76 3.60
CA MET A 96 18.27 -11.36 4.15
C MET A 96 17.14 -12.04 3.37
N LEU A 97 17.20 -12.00 2.04
CA LEU A 97 16.22 -12.65 1.18
C LEU A 97 16.19 -14.17 1.44
N SER A 98 17.36 -14.80 1.52
CA SER A 98 17.50 -16.23 1.80
C SER A 98 16.87 -16.61 3.15
N SER A 99 17.10 -15.80 4.17
CA SER A 99 16.56 -15.98 5.52
C SER A 99 15.04 -15.80 5.55
N LEU A 100 14.51 -14.80 4.86
CA LEU A 100 13.06 -14.56 4.73
C LEU A 100 12.34 -15.68 3.97
N HIS A 101 12.96 -16.26 2.95
CA HIS A 101 12.41 -17.44 2.28
C HIS A 101 12.34 -18.65 3.21
N HIS A 102 13.27 -18.77 4.15
CA HIS A 102 13.22 -19.81 5.18
C HIS A 102 12.06 -19.54 6.15
N TRP A 103 11.87 -18.29 6.60
CA TRP A 103 10.75 -17.92 7.48
C TRP A 103 9.37 -18.04 6.82
N GLY A 104 9.23 -17.67 5.54
CA GLY A 104 7.96 -17.78 4.82
C GLY A 104 7.51 -19.23 4.55
N LYS A 105 8.44 -20.19 4.63
CA LYS A 105 8.16 -21.64 4.53
C LYS A 105 7.85 -22.30 5.87
N LEU A 106 8.08 -21.62 6.99
CA LEU A 106 7.60 -22.10 8.28
C LEU A 106 6.10 -21.84 8.32
N GLU A 107 5.30 -22.88 8.09
CA GLU A 107 3.88 -22.85 8.43
C GLU A 107 3.72 -22.30 9.85
N LYS A 108 2.77 -21.37 10.02
CA LYS A 108 2.44 -20.77 11.31
C LYS A 108 2.30 -21.90 12.34
N PRO A 109 3.09 -21.92 13.43
CA PRO A 109 2.87 -22.91 14.46
C PRO A 109 1.46 -22.67 15.04
N LYS A 110 0.60 -23.68 14.89
CA LYS A 110 -0.54 -23.87 15.81
C LYS A 110 0.04 -23.79 17.22
N GLY A 111 -0.52 -22.91 18.04
CA GLY A 111 0.07 -22.56 19.33
C GLY A 111 0.36 -23.77 20.19
N GLU A 112 1.60 -23.91 20.65
CA GLU A 112 1.95 -24.41 21.96
C GLU A 112 3.46 -24.19 22.24
N ASN A 113 3.79 -24.13 23.52
CA ASN A 113 5.05 -23.63 24.06
C ASN A 113 6.28 -24.54 23.77
N THR A 114 7.46 -23.94 23.96
CA THR A 114 8.78 -24.51 24.30
C THR A 114 9.83 -24.87 23.21
N THR A 115 10.92 -24.09 23.26
CA THR A 115 12.36 -24.37 22.99
C THR A 115 12.86 -24.75 21.57
N PRO A 116 13.96 -24.12 21.08
CA PRO A 116 14.46 -24.30 19.71
C PRO A 116 15.54 -25.38 19.60
N PRO A 117 15.63 -26.08 18.45
CA PRO A 117 16.97 -26.46 17.99
C PRO A 117 17.22 -26.45 16.46
N LYS A 118 18.45 -26.02 16.15
CA LYS A 118 19.44 -26.50 15.17
C LYS A 118 19.09 -26.61 13.66
N VAL A 119 19.75 -25.69 12.94
CA VAL A 119 20.18 -25.66 11.53
C VAL A 119 20.68 -27.01 10.97
N LYS A 120 20.30 -27.33 9.73
CA LYS A 120 21.18 -27.90 8.68
C LYS A 120 20.53 -27.84 7.27
N THR A 121 21.19 -27.09 6.40
CA THR A 121 20.95 -26.85 4.96
C THR A 121 21.31 -28.05 4.09
N LEU A 122 20.50 -28.38 3.07
CA LEU A 122 20.94 -29.02 1.81
C LEU A 122 20.08 -28.55 0.62
N LEU A 123 20.78 -28.10 -0.44
CA LEU A 123 20.33 -27.68 -1.80
C LEU A 123 19.62 -28.84 -2.54
N PRO A 124 18.74 -28.62 -3.56
CA PRO A 124 19.18 -28.20 -4.90
C PRO A 124 18.23 -27.30 -5.75
N GLN A 125 18.94 -26.69 -6.70
CA GLN A 125 18.63 -25.88 -7.89
C GLN A 125 17.35 -26.20 -8.66
N THR A 126 16.67 -25.16 -9.18
CA THR A 126 16.64 -24.80 -10.62
C THR A 126 15.58 -23.71 -10.87
N GLY A 127 15.87 -22.79 -11.80
CA GLY A 127 14.85 -21.98 -12.48
C GLY A 127 14.82 -20.49 -12.16
N LYS A 128 15.81 -19.76 -12.70
CA LYS A 128 15.81 -18.35 -13.18
C LYS A 128 14.64 -17.45 -12.74
N HIS A 129 14.93 -16.27 -12.18
CA HIS A 129 14.59 -15.00 -12.85
C HIS A 129 15.34 -13.80 -12.24
N SER A 130 15.79 -12.95 -13.17
CA SER A 130 16.67 -11.78 -13.10
C SER A 130 16.10 -10.60 -12.30
N ILE A 131 16.95 -9.84 -11.63
CA ILE A 131 16.60 -8.61 -10.91
C ILE A 131 17.39 -7.41 -11.49
N TYR A 132 16.59 -6.49 -12.09
CA TYR A 132 16.79 -5.08 -12.53
C TYR A 132 17.96 -4.68 -13.44
N THR A 133 17.65 -4.05 -14.59
CA THR A 133 17.82 -2.58 -14.80
C THR A 133 17.00 -2.00 -15.98
N GLU A 134 16.42 -0.82 -15.71
CA GLU A 134 16.21 0.37 -16.58
C GLU A 134 15.17 0.49 -17.72
N ASN A 135 14.78 1.76 -17.90
CA ASN A 135 13.58 2.33 -18.51
C ASN A 135 13.47 2.21 -20.05
N THR A 136 12.25 2.01 -20.58
CA THR A 136 11.53 2.84 -21.59
C THR A 136 10.22 2.12 -21.97
N THR A 137 9.19 2.92 -22.25
CA THR A 137 7.81 2.57 -22.66
C THR A 137 7.75 1.53 -23.79
N GLU A 138 6.89 0.51 -23.68
CA GLU A 138 5.94 0.08 -24.73
C GLU A 138 5.01 -1.05 -24.27
N ASN A 139 3.82 -1.05 -24.87
CA ASN A 139 2.61 -1.80 -24.54
C ASN A 139 2.76 -3.34 -24.46
N THR A 140 2.13 -3.95 -23.45
CA THR A 140 1.00 -4.91 -23.54
C THR A 140 1.09 -6.00 -22.44
N THR A 141 0.02 -6.09 -21.63
CA THR A 141 -0.29 -7.13 -20.62
C THR A 141 0.67 -7.25 -19.44
N GLU A 142 0.80 -6.19 -18.64
CA GLU A 142 1.50 -6.21 -17.36
C GLU A 142 0.65 -6.88 -16.28
N SER A 143 1.19 -7.89 -15.58
CA SER A 143 0.56 -8.37 -14.35
C SER A 143 0.46 -7.19 -13.37
N ILE A 144 -0.73 -6.92 -12.84
CA ILE A 144 -0.92 -5.81 -11.89
C ILE A 144 0.01 -6.03 -10.68
N THR A 145 0.79 -5.01 -10.32
CA THR A 145 1.71 -5.06 -9.18
C THR A 145 1.36 -3.98 -8.16
N PRO A 146 1.83 -4.10 -6.90
CA PRO A 146 1.65 -3.02 -5.93
C PRO A 146 2.19 -1.66 -6.41
N SER A 147 3.30 -1.67 -7.15
CA SER A 147 3.91 -0.46 -7.72
C SER A 147 3.07 0.16 -8.81
N SER A 148 2.44 -0.65 -9.69
CA SER A 148 1.56 -0.11 -10.72
C SER A 148 0.28 0.50 -10.11
N ILE A 149 -0.27 -0.12 -9.06
CA ILE A 149 -1.42 0.41 -8.30
C ILE A 149 -1.09 1.76 -7.65
N ILE A 150 0.07 1.88 -7.01
CA ILE A 150 0.54 3.14 -6.40
C ILE A 150 0.76 4.20 -7.48
N SER A 151 1.41 3.83 -8.58
CA SER A 151 1.66 4.73 -9.71
C SER A 151 0.36 5.24 -10.32
N PHE A 152 -0.65 4.38 -10.46
CA PHE A 152 -1.97 4.77 -10.92
C PHE A 152 -2.61 5.80 -10.00
N TYR A 153 -2.65 5.56 -8.70
CA TYR A 153 -3.21 6.49 -7.73
C TYR A 153 -2.49 7.85 -7.76
N LYS A 154 -1.15 7.82 -7.86
CA LYS A 154 -0.31 9.03 -7.93
C LYS A 154 -0.61 9.89 -9.15
N SER A 155 -0.82 9.26 -10.31
CA SER A 155 -1.05 9.95 -11.59
C SER A 155 -2.50 10.41 -11.77
N ASN A 156 -3.47 9.66 -11.25
CA ASN A 156 -4.89 9.88 -11.56
C ASN A 156 -5.73 10.44 -10.39
N ILE A 157 -5.24 10.38 -9.16
CA ILE A 157 -6.03 10.76 -7.97
C ILE A 157 -5.31 11.81 -7.12
N SER A 158 -4.12 11.51 -6.60
CA SER A 158 -3.33 12.48 -5.82
C SER A 158 -1.85 12.13 -5.82
N SER A 159 -1.03 13.12 -6.16
CA SER A 159 0.43 13.03 -6.10
C SER A 159 1.03 13.37 -4.72
N LYS A 160 0.19 13.73 -3.74
CA LYS A 160 0.64 14.14 -2.40
C LYS A 160 1.10 12.94 -1.59
N ASN A 161 2.31 13.01 -1.05
CA ASN A 161 2.87 11.94 -0.21
C ASN A 161 1.98 11.55 0.97
N GLN A 162 1.25 12.50 1.60
CA GLN A 162 0.36 12.18 2.72
C GLN A 162 -0.83 11.31 2.30
N ASP A 163 -1.28 11.44 1.04
CA ASP A 163 -2.45 10.75 0.50
C ASP A 163 -2.02 9.38 -0.06
N ILE A 164 -0.77 9.27 -0.53
CA ILE A 164 -0.21 8.01 -1.04
C ILE A 164 0.27 7.12 0.12
N GLN A 165 1.02 7.65 1.09
CA GLN A 165 1.69 6.89 2.16
C GLN A 165 2.38 5.63 1.63
N GLU A 166 3.27 5.82 0.66
CA GLU A 166 3.78 4.76 -0.22
C GLU A 166 4.27 3.49 0.51
N PRO A 167 5.09 3.54 1.58
CA PRO A 167 5.49 2.32 2.29
C PRO A 167 4.29 1.58 2.92
N SER A 168 3.36 2.33 3.53
CA SER A 168 2.17 1.76 4.18
C SER A 168 1.21 1.17 3.15
N SER A 169 0.98 1.90 2.06
CA SER A 169 0.11 1.47 0.97
C SER A 169 0.66 0.26 0.24
N PHE A 170 1.96 0.25 -0.07
CA PHE A 170 2.63 -0.89 -0.69
C PHE A 170 2.45 -2.16 0.15
N ASN A 171 2.65 -2.06 1.47
CA ASN A 171 2.45 -3.17 2.39
C ASN A 171 0.98 -3.64 2.40
N GLN A 172 0.02 -2.72 2.46
CA GLN A 172 -1.40 -3.09 2.44
C GLN A 172 -1.83 -3.75 1.12
N ILE A 173 -1.32 -3.25 0.00
CA ILE A 173 -1.60 -3.83 -1.31
C ILE A 173 -0.98 -5.22 -1.38
N SER A 174 0.30 -5.38 -1.02
CA SER A 174 1.01 -6.66 -1.06
C SER A 174 0.38 -7.78 -0.24
N LEU A 175 -0.40 -7.44 0.80
CA LEU A 175 -1.17 -8.39 1.60
C LEU A 175 -2.45 -8.91 0.89
N ARG A 176 -2.81 -8.35 -0.27
CA ARG A 176 -4.06 -8.57 -1.00
C ARG A 176 -3.81 -8.96 -2.46
N LYS A 177 -2.86 -9.85 -2.70
CA LYS A 177 -2.45 -10.29 -4.04
C LYS A 177 -3.62 -10.76 -4.90
N ASP A 178 -4.57 -11.48 -4.28
CA ASP A 178 -5.75 -12.02 -4.96
C ASP A 178 -6.78 -10.95 -5.37
N ASP A 179 -6.66 -9.73 -4.84
CA ASP A 179 -7.58 -8.62 -5.11
C ASP A 179 -6.97 -7.54 -6.02
N PHE A 180 -5.78 -7.74 -6.60
CA PHE A 180 -5.12 -6.72 -7.42
C PHE A 180 -5.98 -6.18 -8.57
N GLU A 181 -6.65 -7.08 -9.30
CA GLU A 181 -7.58 -6.68 -10.36
C GLU A 181 -8.75 -5.84 -9.83
N LYS A 182 -9.35 -6.26 -8.71
CA LYS A 182 -10.45 -5.52 -8.07
C LYS A 182 -10.00 -4.18 -7.52
N ILE A 183 -8.80 -4.11 -6.95
CA ILE A 183 -8.19 -2.87 -6.46
C ILE A 183 -8.01 -1.90 -7.62
N MET A 184 -7.47 -2.39 -8.73
CA MET A 184 -7.20 -1.56 -9.90
C MET A 184 -8.52 -1.07 -10.54
N LYS A 185 -9.48 -1.98 -10.79
CA LYS A 185 -10.84 -1.61 -11.24
C LYS A 185 -11.50 -0.58 -10.32
N GLY A 186 -11.39 -0.80 -9.00
CA GLY A 186 -11.91 0.12 -7.99
C GLY A 186 -11.26 1.49 -8.05
N LEU A 187 -9.95 1.56 -8.24
CA LEU A 187 -9.21 2.83 -8.38
C LEU A 187 -9.56 3.58 -9.65
N GLU A 188 -9.74 2.89 -10.78
CA GLU A 188 -10.17 3.50 -12.04
C GLU A 188 -11.52 4.19 -11.88
N ASN A 189 -12.50 3.47 -11.34
CA ASN A 189 -13.84 4.03 -11.10
C ASN A 189 -13.81 5.12 -10.02
N TYR A 190 -12.98 4.97 -9.00
CA TYR A 190 -12.81 6.00 -7.97
C TYR A 190 -12.18 7.28 -8.51
N ALA A 191 -11.20 7.18 -9.41
CA ALA A 191 -10.57 8.34 -10.05
C ALA A 191 -11.58 9.14 -10.88
N LYS A 192 -12.46 8.46 -11.62
CA LYS A 192 -13.57 9.10 -12.34
C LYS A 192 -14.53 9.81 -11.37
N TYR A 193 -14.91 9.16 -10.28
CA TYR A 193 -15.80 9.72 -9.26
C TYR A 193 -15.20 10.96 -8.57
N ILE A 194 -13.91 10.94 -8.23
CA ILE A 194 -13.22 12.10 -7.63
C ILE A 194 -13.13 13.25 -8.62
N SER A 195 -12.80 12.96 -9.88
CA SER A 195 -12.73 13.95 -10.95
C SER A 195 -14.08 14.64 -11.20
N SER A 196 -15.18 13.88 -11.15
CA SER A 196 -16.53 14.43 -11.37
C SER A 196 -17.06 15.21 -10.16
N THR A 197 -16.79 14.75 -8.94
CA THR A 197 -17.31 15.39 -7.71
C THR A 197 -16.46 16.54 -7.18
N GLY A 198 -15.17 16.61 -7.54
CA GLY A 198 -14.21 17.52 -6.90
C GLY A 198 -13.98 17.25 -5.41
N ARG A 199 -14.43 16.10 -4.89
CA ARG A 199 -14.24 15.72 -3.48
C ARG A 199 -12.77 15.46 -3.19
N LYS A 200 -12.38 15.66 -1.93
CA LYS A 200 -11.04 15.27 -1.49
C LYS A 200 -10.90 13.74 -1.58
N PRO A 201 -9.82 13.21 -2.17
CA PRO A 201 -9.60 11.78 -2.25
C PRO A 201 -9.25 11.18 -0.88
N GLU A 202 -9.67 9.93 -0.69
CA GLU A 202 -9.30 9.06 0.42
C GLU A 202 -7.85 8.59 0.25
N GLN A 203 -7.11 8.50 1.35
CA GLN A 203 -5.71 8.09 1.27
C GLN A 203 -5.62 6.64 0.78
N LEU A 204 -4.67 6.36 -0.11
CA LEU A 204 -4.50 5.04 -0.73
C LEU A 204 -4.42 3.93 0.34
N PHE A 205 -3.71 4.18 1.44
CA PHE A 205 -3.62 3.22 2.54
C PHE A 205 -5.00 2.85 3.09
N PHE A 206 -5.89 3.83 3.35
CA PHE A 206 -7.23 3.57 3.86
C PHE A 206 -8.16 3.01 2.79
N PHE A 207 -8.03 3.45 1.54
CA PHE A 207 -8.77 2.91 0.40
C PHE A 207 -8.58 1.39 0.28
N ILE A 208 -7.33 0.92 0.44
CA ILE A 208 -6.99 -0.50 0.40
C ILE A 208 -7.33 -1.20 1.73
N ARG A 209 -6.92 -0.63 2.88
CA ARG A 209 -7.11 -1.26 4.20
C ARG A 209 -8.59 -1.49 4.51
N ASN A 210 -9.43 -0.47 4.28
CA ASN A 210 -10.85 -0.49 4.57
C ASN A 210 -11.68 -1.12 3.43
N ARG A 211 -11.03 -1.62 2.37
CA ARG A 211 -11.65 -2.28 1.21
C ARG A 211 -12.63 -1.40 0.42
N ILE A 212 -12.40 -0.09 0.41
CA ILE A 212 -13.26 0.87 -0.31
C ILE A 212 -13.27 0.56 -1.82
N TYR A 213 -12.19 -0.02 -2.36
CA TYR A 213 -12.17 -0.48 -3.76
C TYR A 213 -13.35 -1.38 -4.13
N LEU A 214 -13.92 -2.15 -3.19
CA LEU A 214 -15.07 -3.01 -3.44
C LEU A 214 -16.37 -2.22 -3.70
N ASP A 215 -16.48 -1.00 -3.18
CA ASP A 215 -17.63 -0.13 -3.41
C ASP A 215 -17.58 0.49 -4.83
N TYR A 216 -16.40 0.48 -5.45
CA TYR A 216 -16.14 1.05 -6.78
C TYR A 216 -15.91 -0.03 -7.85
N GLN A 217 -16.44 -1.23 -7.66
CA GLN A 217 -16.36 -2.26 -8.71
C GLN A 217 -17.17 -1.88 -9.96
N GLU A 218 -18.19 -1.04 -9.80
CA GLU A 218 -18.91 -0.41 -10.90
C GLU A 218 -18.75 1.12 -10.82
N GLU A 219 -18.83 1.79 -11.97
CA GLU A 219 -18.70 3.24 -12.05
C GLU A 219 -19.86 3.93 -11.32
N GLN A 220 -19.51 4.80 -10.36
CA GLN A 220 -20.48 5.49 -9.52
C GLN A 220 -20.90 6.84 -10.12
N VAL A 221 -22.21 7.04 -10.25
CA VAL A 221 -22.82 8.30 -10.65
C VAL A 221 -22.78 9.27 -9.47
N ALA A 222 -22.13 10.41 -9.69
CA ALA A 222 -21.97 11.42 -8.66
C ALA A 222 -23.22 12.30 -8.50
N VAL A 223 -23.59 12.65 -7.26
CA VAL A 223 -24.65 13.65 -7.01
C VAL A 223 -24.08 15.05 -7.25
N LYS A 224 -24.67 15.81 -8.19
CA LYS A 224 -24.29 17.20 -8.50
C LYS A 224 -25.12 18.21 -7.68
N GLY A 225 -26.38 17.88 -7.38
CA GLY A 225 -27.33 18.77 -6.69
C GLY A 225 -28.62 18.06 -6.28
N LYS A 226 -29.61 18.82 -5.76
CA LYS A 226 -30.93 18.26 -5.43
C LYS A 226 -31.63 17.93 -6.74
N ASN A 227 -31.74 16.64 -7.04
CA ASN A 227 -32.15 16.16 -8.35
C ASN A 227 -31.18 16.67 -9.43
N GLU A 228 -29.87 16.45 -9.28
CA GLU A 228 -28.90 16.49 -10.38
C GLU A 228 -27.84 15.42 -10.15
N ALA A 229 -27.45 14.71 -11.21
CA ALA A 229 -26.44 13.67 -11.14
C ALA A 229 -25.52 13.70 -12.33
N ILE A 230 -24.22 13.47 -12.10
CA ILE A 230 -23.20 13.51 -13.13
C ILE A 230 -23.22 12.19 -13.87
N VAL A 231 -23.57 12.26 -15.15
CA VAL A 231 -23.59 11.11 -16.03
C VAL A 231 -22.16 10.77 -16.48
N PRO A 232 -21.80 9.48 -16.62
CA PRO A 232 -20.52 9.08 -17.21
C PRO A 232 -20.30 9.72 -18.58
N ALA A 233 -19.09 10.24 -18.80
CA ALA A 233 -18.77 11.07 -19.97
C ALA A 233 -18.99 10.35 -21.31
N ASP A 234 -18.86 9.02 -21.34
CA ASP A 234 -19.11 8.17 -22.50
C ASP A 234 -20.58 8.03 -22.88
N LEU A 235 -21.50 8.37 -21.96
CA LEU A 235 -22.94 8.30 -22.17
C LEU A 235 -23.58 9.66 -22.45
N VAL A 236 -22.93 10.77 -22.06
CA VAL A 236 -23.44 12.13 -22.31
C VAL A 236 -23.68 12.35 -23.81
N GLY A 237 -24.88 12.83 -24.16
CA GLY A 237 -25.33 13.09 -25.53
C GLY A 237 -25.80 11.86 -26.31
N LYS A 238 -25.72 10.65 -25.73
CA LYS A 238 -26.23 9.41 -26.36
C LYS A 238 -27.71 9.21 -26.07
N ARG A 239 -28.39 8.57 -27.02
CA ARG A 239 -29.81 8.20 -26.96
C ARG A 239 -29.99 6.70 -26.85
N PHE A 240 -30.93 6.28 -26.02
CA PHE A 240 -31.27 4.88 -25.80
C PHE A 240 -32.79 4.71 -25.74
N CYS A 241 -33.29 3.59 -26.24
CA CYS A 241 -34.68 3.19 -26.07
C CYS A 241 -34.75 2.16 -24.93
N ILE A 242 -35.45 2.49 -23.85
CA ILE A 242 -35.57 1.66 -22.65
C ILE A 242 -37.06 1.52 -22.34
N ASP A 243 -37.54 0.28 -22.28
CA ASP A 243 -38.97 -0.03 -22.05
C ASP A 243 -39.93 0.72 -22.99
N GLY A 244 -39.50 0.99 -24.23
CA GLY A 244 -40.27 1.73 -25.24
C GLY A 244 -40.26 3.26 -25.07
N GLU A 245 -39.44 3.79 -24.15
CA GLU A 245 -39.22 5.23 -24.00
C GLU A 245 -37.82 5.64 -24.50
N ASP A 246 -37.77 6.69 -25.35
CA ASP A 246 -36.51 7.28 -25.77
C ASP A 246 -35.95 8.22 -24.69
N ILE A 247 -34.73 7.93 -24.24
CA ILE A 247 -33.99 8.75 -23.30
C ILE A 247 -32.73 9.35 -23.93
N GLU A 248 -32.33 10.53 -23.47
CA GLU A 248 -31.05 11.17 -23.80
C GLU A 248 -30.31 11.53 -22.52
N PHE A 249 -29.07 11.07 -22.39
CA PHE A 249 -28.22 11.43 -21.25
C PHE A 249 -27.64 12.83 -21.43
N GLN A 250 -27.74 13.66 -20.39
CA GLN A 250 -27.18 15.01 -20.31
C GLN A 250 -26.11 15.07 -19.21
N GLU A 251 -25.33 16.15 -19.12
CA GLU A 251 -24.24 16.28 -18.13
C GLU A 251 -24.70 16.18 -16.67
N ASP A 252 -25.98 16.46 -16.39
CA ASP A 252 -26.58 16.57 -15.06
C ASP A 252 -27.82 15.66 -14.86
N GLY A 253 -28.04 14.70 -15.76
CA GLY A 253 -29.10 13.69 -15.62
C GLY A 253 -29.51 13.09 -16.95
N TYR A 254 -30.79 12.74 -17.12
CA TYR A 254 -31.32 12.30 -18.41
C TYR A 254 -32.67 12.93 -18.71
N LEU A 255 -32.95 13.08 -20.00
CA LEU A 255 -34.18 13.60 -20.55
C LEU A 255 -34.99 12.45 -21.15
N LYS A 256 -36.27 12.34 -20.79
CA LYS A 256 -37.24 11.49 -21.50
C LYS A 256 -37.81 12.27 -22.67
N ILE A 257 -37.40 11.94 -23.90
CA ILE A 257 -37.68 12.76 -25.10
C ILE A 257 -39.18 12.92 -25.35
N ALA A 258 -39.94 11.83 -25.22
CA ALA A 258 -41.39 11.84 -25.46
C ALA A 258 -42.21 12.62 -24.39
N LYS A 259 -41.63 12.88 -23.21
CA LYS A 259 -42.32 13.48 -22.06
C LYS A 259 -41.79 14.87 -21.68
N ASP A 260 -40.73 15.34 -22.35
CA ASP A 260 -39.98 16.57 -22.02
C ASP A 260 -39.67 16.72 -20.52
N TRP A 261 -39.43 15.59 -19.85
CA TRP A 261 -39.27 15.52 -18.41
C TRP A 261 -37.84 15.08 -18.07
N LYS A 262 -37.13 15.94 -17.35
CA LYS A 262 -35.76 15.69 -16.88
C LYS A 262 -35.82 14.95 -15.53
N VAL A 263 -35.27 13.74 -15.47
CA VAL A 263 -35.10 13.00 -14.21
C VAL A 263 -33.62 12.99 -13.86
N THR A 264 -33.33 13.35 -12.63
CA THR A 264 -32.00 13.87 -12.30
C THR A 264 -31.52 13.44 -10.92
N ASN A 265 -32.24 12.58 -10.19
CA ASN A 265 -31.67 12.00 -8.97
C ASN A 265 -30.61 10.93 -9.34
N ALA A 266 -29.58 10.81 -8.50
CA ALA A 266 -28.44 9.95 -8.81
C ALA A 266 -28.78 8.46 -8.85
N GLU A 267 -29.78 8.03 -8.07
CA GLU A 267 -30.19 6.63 -8.02
C GLU A 267 -30.82 6.17 -9.35
N ASN A 268 -31.75 6.96 -9.90
CA ASN A 268 -32.38 6.66 -11.19
C ASN A 268 -31.36 6.72 -12.33
N VAL A 269 -30.45 7.69 -12.29
CA VAL A 269 -29.36 7.81 -13.29
C VAL A 269 -28.45 6.59 -13.21
N GLN A 270 -28.06 6.15 -12.01
CA GLN A 270 -27.25 4.93 -11.83
C GLN A 270 -27.96 3.68 -12.35
N GLN A 271 -29.26 3.52 -12.07
CA GLN A 271 -30.03 2.37 -12.57
C GLN A 271 -30.04 2.32 -14.10
N LEU A 272 -30.23 3.45 -14.77
CA LEU A 272 -30.21 3.52 -16.24
C LEU A 272 -28.81 3.30 -16.82
N VAL A 273 -27.78 3.86 -16.19
CA VAL A 273 -26.38 3.61 -16.58
C VAL A 273 -26.08 2.11 -16.52
N ASN A 274 -26.49 1.44 -15.44
CA ASN A 274 -26.30 0.01 -15.27
C ASN A 274 -27.09 -0.80 -16.30
N LEU A 275 -28.33 -0.39 -16.62
CA LEU A 275 -29.16 -1.06 -17.62
C LEU A 275 -28.55 -0.94 -19.02
N VAL A 276 -28.10 0.26 -19.40
CA VAL A 276 -27.50 0.53 -20.72
C VAL A 276 -26.15 -0.16 -20.90
N ARG A 277 -25.37 -0.30 -19.83
CA ARG A 277 -24.06 -0.99 -19.87
C ARG A 277 -24.16 -2.50 -19.65
N GLY A 278 -25.28 -2.99 -19.10
CA GLY A 278 -25.56 -4.40 -18.88
C GLY A 278 -26.39 -5.08 -19.98
N ALA A 279 -26.97 -4.29 -20.89
CA ALA A 279 -27.63 -4.74 -22.12
C ALA A 279 -26.63 -4.85 -23.27
#